data_AF-A0A316H644-F1
#
_entry.id   AF-A0A316H644-F1
#
_cell.length_a   1.000
_cell.length_b   1.000
_cell.length_c   1.000
_cell.angle_alpha   90.00
_cell.angle_beta   90.00
_cell.angle_gamma   90.00
#
_symmetry.space_group_name_H-M   'P 1'
#
loop_
_entity.id
_entity.type
_entity.pdbx_description
1 polymer ?
#
loop_
_entity_poly.entity_id
_entity_poly.type
_entity_poly.pdbx_seq_one_letter_code
_entity_poly.pdbx_strand_id
1 'polypeptide(L)'
;MSLKLLSPLSNSDKIFETIAFIEERQKSYFLLSDSSGEEIRIKYIPLVDASWDPTRFDLFFLDNPYLNAENDVFQVYCDEKKERLGWIFPITVLISNDNDFSDNRNLNRYKYVAQYKLLNDYAKILKPTDVNTDLLITDIYNDSTLICILSRDTIETINDFNFNNYRLSLYKYGYSIFQEDFIRKPVLAKNDFVDEMRRQRLRINLKKAKFNISSNKYVESLFIKHLLKTDDSLVRFIFLYQIIEQLMEDEFNDLFENYLNDYTSKKITKNDFKEYINTASKERDLIKSVFNNTTISIELQREFEEAFSNLFDSLDYKTRSSLPDRIYDFRNLVTHSYRNVIDKETIITELVQIFEDIIIYALINYNKNPIALAEAS
;
A
#
# COMPACT_ATOMS: atom_id res chain seq x y z
N MET A 1 1.96 -6.14 -24.89
CA MET A 1 1.03 -5.35 -25.71
C MET A 1 1.89 -4.21 -26.22
N SER A 2 2.28 -4.21 -27.50
CA SER A 2 3.39 -3.39 -28.01
C SER A 2 3.17 -1.87 -27.82
N LEU A 3 4.27 -1.13 -27.66
CA LEU A 3 4.25 0.32 -27.40
C LEU A 3 3.49 1.06 -28.51
N LYS A 4 2.51 1.89 -28.15
CA LYS A 4 1.88 2.83 -29.07
C LYS A 4 2.47 4.21 -28.85
N LEU A 5 3.13 4.78 -29.86
CA LEU A 5 3.69 6.13 -29.81
C LEU A 5 3.01 6.99 -30.89
N LEU A 6 2.62 8.22 -30.57
CA LEU A 6 2.24 9.18 -31.61
C LEU A 6 3.52 9.77 -32.21
N SER A 7 3.72 9.62 -33.52
CA SER A 7 4.81 10.32 -34.21
C SER A 7 4.44 11.80 -34.35
N PRO A 8 5.33 12.75 -34.06
CA PRO A 8 5.06 14.18 -34.25
C PRO A 8 4.90 14.55 -35.74
N LEU A 9 5.32 13.67 -36.66
CA LEU A 9 5.29 13.89 -38.11
C LEU A 9 3.95 13.49 -38.76
N SER A 10 3.14 12.70 -38.07
CA SER A 10 1.84 12.24 -38.55
C SER A 10 0.87 12.27 -37.37
N ASN A 11 -0.20 13.06 -37.43
CA ASN A 11 -1.30 13.12 -36.45
C ASN A 11 -2.10 11.78 -36.35
N SER A 12 -1.43 10.63 -36.42
CA SER A 12 -1.96 9.28 -36.41
C SER A 12 -1.17 8.41 -35.43
N ASP A 13 -1.89 7.61 -34.64
CA ASP A 13 -1.31 6.64 -33.70
C ASP A 13 -0.37 5.68 -34.44
N LYS A 14 0.91 5.64 -34.05
CA LYS A 14 1.85 4.62 -34.54
C LYS A 14 2.08 3.56 -33.47
N ILE A 15 2.27 2.32 -33.91
CA ILE A 15 2.54 1.19 -33.03
C ILE A 15 3.93 0.69 -33.36
N PHE A 16 4.81 0.74 -32.36
CA PHE A 16 6.15 0.17 -32.45
C PHE A 16 6.04 -1.29 -32.07
N GLU A 17 6.26 -2.17 -33.05
CA GLU A 17 5.96 -3.60 -32.94
C GLU A 17 7.15 -4.38 -32.40
N THR A 18 8.37 -3.88 -32.62
CA THR A 18 9.60 -4.58 -32.26
C THR A 18 10.48 -3.74 -31.35
N ILE A 19 11.12 -4.41 -30.38
CA ILE A 19 12.09 -3.82 -29.47
C ILE A 19 13.38 -4.64 -29.58
N ALA A 20 14.49 -3.97 -29.89
CA ALA A 20 15.82 -4.56 -29.91
C ALA A 20 16.73 -3.80 -28.95
N PHE A 21 17.57 -4.52 -28.22
CA PHE A 21 18.60 -3.91 -27.38
C PHE A 21 19.94 -3.90 -28.14
N ILE A 22 20.56 -2.72 -28.25
CA ILE A 22 21.75 -2.50 -29.05
C ILE A 22 22.86 -1.91 -28.17
N GLU A 23 24.07 -2.45 -28.31
CA GLU A 23 25.29 -1.96 -27.68
C GLU A 23 26.30 -1.54 -28.76
N GLU A 24 26.60 -0.25 -28.85
CA GLU A 24 27.52 0.33 -29.84
C GLU A 24 28.48 1.31 -29.18
N ARG A 25 29.79 1.10 -29.33
CA ARG A 25 30.84 2.09 -28.99
C ARG A 25 30.65 2.74 -27.60
N GLN A 26 30.40 1.92 -26.57
CA GLN A 26 30.13 2.34 -25.18
C GLN A 26 28.78 3.04 -24.93
N LYS A 27 27.85 2.97 -25.88
CA LYS A 27 26.46 3.37 -25.69
C LYS A 27 25.56 2.14 -25.77
N SER A 28 24.54 2.14 -24.92
CA SER A 28 23.50 1.12 -24.94
C SER A 28 22.14 1.80 -25.11
N TYR A 29 21.27 1.22 -25.92
CA TYR A 29 19.93 1.76 -26.15
C TYR A 29 18.94 0.66 -26.57
N PHE A 30 17.66 0.92 -26.35
CA PHE A 30 16.57 0.16 -26.94
C PHE A 30 16.16 0.86 -28.24
N LEU A 31 16.19 0.11 -29.34
CA LEU A 31 15.66 0.51 -30.63
C LEU A 31 14.23 -0.01 -30.75
N LEU A 32 13.28 0.90 -30.90
CA LEU A 32 11.90 0.58 -31.21
C LEU A 32 11.69 0.82 -32.70
N SER A 33 11.10 -0.14 -33.40
CA SER A 33 10.78 -0.01 -34.83
C SER A 33 9.30 -0.27 -35.08
N ASP A 34 8.71 0.51 -35.99
CA ASP A 34 7.35 0.30 -36.49
C ASP A 34 7.35 -0.51 -37.81
N SER A 35 6.16 -0.93 -38.26
CA SER A 35 5.99 -1.65 -39.53
C SER A 35 6.27 -0.80 -40.78
N SER A 36 6.43 0.52 -40.64
CA SER A 36 6.81 1.43 -41.72
C SER A 36 8.33 1.67 -41.82
N GLY A 37 9.11 1.16 -40.87
CA GLY A 37 10.56 1.35 -40.79
C GLY A 37 10.99 2.63 -40.06
N GLU A 38 10.08 3.32 -39.37
CA GLU A 38 10.47 4.41 -38.45
C GLU A 38 11.08 3.81 -37.18
N GLU A 39 12.14 4.44 -36.69
CA GLU A 39 12.91 3.97 -35.55
C GLU A 39 13.02 5.06 -34.48
N ILE A 40 12.85 4.66 -33.22
CA ILE A 40 13.08 5.51 -32.05
C ILE A 40 14.11 4.85 -31.14
N ARG A 41 15.06 5.66 -30.64
CA ARG A 41 16.12 5.22 -29.74
C ARG A 41 15.83 5.70 -28.33
N ILE A 42 15.75 4.75 -27.39
CA ILE A 42 15.66 5.03 -25.96
C ILE A 42 16.96 4.65 -25.28
N LYS A 43 17.67 5.62 -24.71
CA LYS A 43 18.97 5.42 -24.08
C LYS A 43 18.86 4.47 -22.87
N TYR A 44 19.83 3.59 -22.73
CA TYR A 44 20.05 2.74 -21.57
C TYR A 44 21.37 3.15 -20.89
N ILE A 45 21.26 3.66 -19.66
CA ILE A 45 22.40 4.18 -18.89
C ILE A 45 22.98 3.16 -17.90
N PRO A 46 22.19 2.29 -17.24
CA PRO A 46 22.73 1.36 -16.26
C PRO A 46 23.78 0.41 -16.83
N LEU A 47 24.59 -0.20 -15.95
CA LEU A 47 25.51 -1.25 -16.39
C LEU A 47 24.72 -2.41 -17.02
N VAL A 48 25.17 -2.84 -18.19
CA VAL A 48 24.45 -3.86 -18.96
C VAL A 48 24.65 -5.25 -18.35
N ASP A 49 23.52 -5.89 -18.03
CA ASP A 49 23.45 -7.33 -17.78
C ASP A 49 22.13 -7.86 -18.36
N ALA A 50 22.09 -7.94 -19.70
CA ALA A 50 20.92 -8.35 -20.49
C ALA A 50 20.71 -9.87 -20.57
N SER A 51 21.19 -10.62 -19.56
CA SER A 51 21.16 -12.09 -19.57
C SER A 51 19.82 -12.70 -19.16
N TRP A 52 18.89 -11.89 -18.65
CA TRP A 52 17.64 -12.35 -18.07
C TRP A 52 16.45 -12.19 -19.01
N ASP A 53 15.63 -13.23 -19.07
CA ASP A 53 14.37 -13.25 -19.83
C ASP A 53 13.32 -12.35 -19.14
N PRO A 54 12.87 -11.26 -19.80
CA PRO A 54 11.89 -10.34 -19.22
C PRO A 54 10.50 -10.95 -18.94
N THR A 55 10.18 -12.10 -19.55
CA THR A 55 8.88 -12.77 -19.35
C THR A 55 8.76 -13.42 -17.97
N ARG A 56 9.88 -13.63 -17.28
CA ARG A 56 9.95 -14.19 -15.92
C ARG A 56 9.78 -13.15 -14.82
N PHE A 57 9.30 -11.96 -15.15
CA PHE A 57 9.15 -10.86 -14.20
C PHE A 57 7.81 -10.16 -14.37
N ASP A 58 7.26 -9.74 -13.24
CA ASP A 58 6.09 -8.87 -13.18
C ASP A 58 6.51 -7.47 -12.73
N LEU A 59 5.92 -6.45 -13.37
CA LEU A 59 6.18 -5.05 -13.07
C LEU A 59 4.89 -4.39 -12.57
N PHE A 60 5.02 -3.55 -11.56
CA PHE A 60 3.92 -2.78 -10.98
C PHE A 60 4.36 -1.34 -10.79
N PHE A 61 3.48 -0.40 -11.15
CA PHE A 61 3.68 1.01 -10.87
C PHE A 61 3.21 1.32 -9.45
N LEU A 62 4.04 2.04 -8.71
CA LEU A 62 3.74 2.51 -7.37
C LEU A 62 3.78 4.04 -7.31
N ASP A 63 3.16 4.58 -6.26
CA ASP A 63 3.24 5.97 -5.86
C ASP A 63 3.64 6.04 -4.37
N ASN A 64 4.52 6.98 -4.04
CA ASN A 64 4.98 7.26 -2.70
C ASN A 64 5.50 8.71 -2.66
N PRO A 65 4.83 9.62 -1.93
CA PRO A 65 5.21 11.03 -1.92
C PRO A 65 6.50 11.31 -1.10
N TYR A 66 7.09 10.30 -0.46
CA TYR A 66 8.23 10.45 0.45
C TYR A 66 9.49 9.71 0.02
N LEU A 67 9.33 8.47 -0.47
CA LEU A 67 10.43 7.57 -0.87
C LEU A 67 10.54 7.51 -2.40
N ASN A 68 10.96 8.63 -3.01
CA ASN A 68 11.08 8.79 -4.46
C ASN A 68 12.40 9.41 -4.93
N ALA A 69 13.38 9.58 -4.04
CA ALA A 69 14.71 10.05 -4.41
C ALA A 69 15.50 8.91 -5.09
N GLU A 70 16.47 9.22 -5.97
CA GLU A 70 17.21 8.21 -6.74
C GLU A 70 17.84 7.08 -5.88
N ASN A 71 18.25 7.39 -4.66
CA ASN A 71 18.81 6.41 -3.72
C ASN A 71 17.76 5.60 -2.92
N ASP A 72 16.47 5.87 -3.09
CA ASP A 72 15.36 5.14 -2.45
C ASP A 72 15.12 3.80 -3.17
N VAL A 73 16.12 2.93 -3.10
CA VAL A 73 16.15 1.59 -3.72
C VAL A 73 16.04 0.53 -2.63
N PHE A 74 14.97 -0.27 -2.69
CA PHE A 74 14.65 -1.23 -1.64
C PHE A 74 14.45 -2.63 -2.18
N GLN A 75 14.98 -3.62 -1.46
CA GLN A 75 14.68 -5.02 -1.72
C GLN A 75 13.31 -5.39 -1.16
N VAL A 76 12.55 -6.18 -1.90
CA VAL A 76 11.23 -6.68 -1.51
C VAL A 76 11.32 -8.13 -1.08
N TYR A 77 10.77 -8.45 0.10
CA TYR A 77 10.65 -9.78 0.67
C TYR A 77 9.20 -10.05 1.05
N CYS A 78 8.86 -11.31 1.38
CA CYS A 78 7.57 -11.64 1.96
C CYS A 78 7.75 -12.42 3.28
N ASP A 79 6.92 -12.17 4.29
CA ASP A 79 7.04 -12.86 5.59
C ASP A 79 6.94 -14.40 5.48
N GLU A 80 6.20 -14.91 4.49
CA GLU A 80 6.05 -16.35 4.22
C GLU A 80 7.36 -16.99 3.70
N LYS A 81 8.27 -16.18 3.13
CA LYS A 81 9.51 -16.63 2.49
C LYS A 81 10.65 -15.66 2.80
N LYS A 82 11.70 -16.15 3.45
CA LYS A 82 12.92 -15.36 3.73
C LYS A 82 13.78 -15.06 2.48
N GLU A 83 13.22 -15.20 1.28
CA GLU A 83 13.87 -14.96 0.01
C GLU A 83 13.40 -13.63 -0.61
N ARG A 84 14.29 -12.99 -1.37
CA ARG A 84 13.98 -11.72 -2.03
C ARG A 84 13.06 -11.98 -3.21
N LEU A 85 11.91 -11.31 -3.22
CA LEU A 85 10.96 -11.35 -4.33
C LEU A 85 11.38 -10.44 -5.49
N GLY A 86 11.98 -9.29 -5.17
CA GLY A 86 12.33 -8.30 -6.18
C GLY A 86 12.84 -6.99 -5.59
N TRP A 87 12.58 -5.89 -6.30
CA TRP A 87 13.05 -4.56 -5.96
C TRP A 87 11.96 -3.50 -6.18
N ILE A 88 12.01 -2.45 -5.37
CA ILE A 88 11.29 -1.19 -5.58
C ILE A 88 12.32 -0.08 -5.75
N PHE A 89 12.19 0.74 -6.78
CA PHE A 89 13.06 1.89 -7.06
C PHE A 89 12.35 2.95 -7.91
N PRO A 90 12.78 4.23 -7.84
CA PRO A 90 12.30 5.26 -8.75
C PRO A 90 12.88 5.10 -10.15
N ILE A 91 12.12 5.53 -11.14
CA ILE A 91 12.49 5.43 -12.54
C ILE A 91 13.79 6.18 -12.87
N THR A 92 14.15 7.18 -12.07
CA THR A 92 15.42 7.93 -12.18
C THR A 92 16.66 7.03 -12.10
N VAL A 93 16.56 5.89 -11.42
CA VAL A 93 17.62 4.86 -11.35
C VAL A 93 17.92 4.20 -12.70
N LEU A 94 17.01 4.33 -13.68
CA LEU A 94 17.20 3.82 -15.06
C LEU A 94 17.88 4.84 -15.97
N ILE A 95 17.99 6.11 -15.56
CA ILE A 95 18.61 7.18 -16.35
C ILE A 95 19.89 7.74 -15.71
N SER A 96 20.37 7.12 -14.64
CA SER A 96 21.54 7.57 -13.89
C SER A 96 22.30 6.41 -13.26
N ASN A 97 23.61 6.60 -13.10
CA ASN A 97 24.51 5.72 -12.34
C ASN A 97 25.08 6.42 -11.09
N ASP A 98 24.53 7.57 -10.72
CA ASP A 98 25.03 8.39 -9.60
C ASP A 98 24.52 7.89 -8.24
N ASN A 99 23.59 6.93 -8.23
CA ASN A 99 23.12 6.24 -7.02
C ASN A 99 24.13 5.25 -6.44
N ASP A 100 23.99 4.99 -5.14
CA ASP A 100 24.81 4.07 -4.33
C ASP A 100 24.74 2.59 -4.80
N PHE A 101 23.89 2.28 -5.79
CA PHE A 101 23.59 0.93 -6.25
C PHE A 101 23.98 0.68 -7.71
N SER A 102 24.70 1.59 -8.35
CA SER A 102 25.09 1.50 -9.77
C SER A 102 25.89 0.23 -10.11
N ASP A 103 26.76 -0.21 -9.21
CA ASP A 103 27.56 -1.43 -9.38
C ASP A 103 26.86 -2.72 -8.90
N ASN A 104 25.61 -2.64 -8.41
CA ASN A 104 24.89 -3.81 -7.93
C ASN A 104 24.43 -4.69 -9.10
N ARG A 105 25.21 -5.73 -9.38
CA ARG A 105 24.96 -6.67 -10.49
C ARG A 105 23.54 -7.26 -10.50
N ASN A 106 22.99 -7.59 -9.33
CA ASN A 106 21.63 -8.14 -9.27
C ASN A 106 20.60 -7.08 -9.66
N LEU A 107 20.69 -5.88 -9.08
CA LEU A 107 19.80 -4.77 -9.41
C LEU A 107 19.90 -4.39 -10.89
N ASN A 108 21.10 -4.35 -11.48
CA ASN A 108 21.28 -4.00 -12.90
C ASN A 108 20.53 -4.94 -13.85
N ARG A 109 20.38 -6.22 -13.52
CA ARG A 109 19.52 -7.14 -14.28
C ARG A 109 18.05 -6.76 -14.17
N TYR A 110 17.59 -6.40 -12.97
CA TYR A 110 16.23 -5.90 -12.77
C TYR A 110 16.01 -4.56 -13.49
N LYS A 111 17.00 -3.66 -13.54
CA LYS A 111 16.93 -2.38 -14.30
C LYS A 111 16.73 -2.64 -15.80
N TYR A 112 17.52 -3.55 -16.37
CA TYR A 112 17.36 -3.98 -17.77
C TYR A 112 15.95 -4.51 -18.04
N VAL A 113 15.50 -5.47 -17.24
CA VAL A 113 14.17 -6.07 -17.41
C VAL A 113 13.07 -5.03 -17.23
N ALA A 114 13.19 -4.15 -16.23
CA ALA A 114 12.22 -3.09 -15.98
C ALA A 114 12.09 -2.16 -17.19
N GLN A 115 13.20 -1.65 -17.73
CA GLN A 115 13.15 -0.77 -18.89
C GLN A 115 12.60 -1.48 -20.13
N TYR A 116 12.97 -2.75 -20.36
CA TYR A 116 12.36 -3.56 -21.42
C TYR A 116 10.84 -3.67 -21.26
N LYS A 117 10.36 -4.02 -20.06
CA LYS A 117 8.91 -4.17 -19.80
C LYS A 117 8.16 -2.85 -19.91
N LEU A 118 8.72 -1.75 -19.41
CA LEU A 118 8.16 -0.40 -19.59
C LEU A 118 7.95 -0.06 -21.06
N LEU A 119 8.84 -0.51 -21.93
CA LEU A 119 8.73 -0.30 -23.37
C LEU A 119 7.81 -1.33 -24.04
N ASN A 120 7.81 -2.59 -23.61
CA ASN A 120 7.11 -3.69 -24.29
C ASN A 120 5.66 -3.92 -23.85
N ASP A 121 5.38 -3.68 -22.57
CA ASP A 121 4.13 -4.14 -21.93
C ASP A 121 3.20 -2.98 -21.57
N TYR A 122 3.73 -1.77 -21.40
CA TYR A 122 2.98 -0.61 -20.94
C TYR A 122 2.95 0.45 -22.03
N ALA A 123 1.81 0.53 -22.73
CA ALA A 123 1.61 1.51 -23.79
C ALA A 123 1.29 2.88 -23.19
N LYS A 124 2.18 3.86 -23.40
CA LYS A 124 1.87 5.28 -23.21
C LYS A 124 2.07 6.03 -24.51
N ILE A 125 1.09 6.89 -24.82
CA ILE A 125 1.12 7.76 -25.98
C ILE A 125 2.14 8.88 -25.71
N LEU A 126 3.31 8.79 -26.33
CA LEU A 126 4.26 9.90 -26.36
C LEU A 126 3.80 10.99 -27.32
N LYS A 127 4.14 12.24 -27.00
CA LYS A 127 4.26 13.33 -27.99
C LYS A 127 5.74 13.71 -28.04
N PRO A 128 6.59 13.01 -28.81
CA PRO A 128 7.99 13.38 -28.94
C PRO A 128 8.09 14.78 -29.55
N THR A 129 8.93 15.64 -28.98
CA THR A 129 9.13 17.00 -29.50
C THR A 129 10.12 17.01 -30.68
N ASP A 130 10.95 15.97 -30.84
CA ASP A 130 11.88 15.79 -31.96
C ASP A 130 12.25 14.30 -32.15
N VAL A 131 12.17 13.80 -33.39
CA VAL A 131 12.42 12.37 -33.73
C VAL A 131 13.94 12.07 -33.88
N ASN A 132 14.78 13.10 -33.88
CA ASN A 132 16.22 12.99 -34.18
C ASN A 132 17.13 12.89 -32.94
N THR A 133 16.57 12.77 -31.73
CA THR A 133 17.35 12.71 -30.48
C THR A 133 17.08 11.42 -29.72
N ASP A 134 18.14 10.84 -29.14
CA ASP A 134 18.03 9.72 -28.20
C ASP A 134 17.15 10.16 -27.01
N LEU A 135 16.02 9.48 -26.81
CA LEU A 135 15.10 9.77 -25.70
C LEU A 135 15.55 9.03 -24.43
N LEU A 136 15.17 9.56 -23.28
CA LEU A 136 15.24 8.90 -21.98
C LEU A 136 13.89 8.24 -21.66
N ILE A 137 13.91 7.22 -20.80
CA ILE A 137 12.66 6.59 -20.35
C ILE A 137 11.75 7.58 -19.58
N THR A 138 12.34 8.62 -18.98
CA THR A 138 11.64 9.72 -18.30
C THR A 138 10.96 10.70 -19.26
N ASP A 139 11.31 10.69 -20.55
CA ASP A 139 10.53 11.41 -21.56
C ASP A 139 9.16 10.74 -21.79
N ILE A 140 9.02 9.48 -21.35
CA ILE A 140 7.80 8.65 -21.47
C ILE A 140 7.00 8.58 -20.16
N TYR A 141 7.71 8.52 -19.04
CA TYR A 141 7.15 8.32 -17.72
C TYR A 141 7.60 9.45 -16.81
N ASN A 142 6.71 9.95 -15.96
CA ASN A 142 7.05 11.01 -15.00
C ASN A 142 8.24 10.58 -14.11
N ASP A 143 9.17 11.49 -13.83
CA ASP A 143 10.31 11.28 -12.93
C ASP A 143 9.90 10.75 -11.54
N SER A 144 8.69 11.07 -11.07
CA SER A 144 8.14 10.56 -9.81
C SER A 144 7.64 9.11 -9.87
N THR A 145 7.72 8.45 -11.04
CA THR A 145 7.25 7.07 -11.22
C THR A 145 8.10 6.11 -10.41
N LEU A 146 7.46 5.31 -9.56
CA LEU A 146 8.11 4.23 -8.81
C LEU A 146 7.78 2.89 -9.44
N ILE A 147 8.78 2.03 -9.51
CA ILE A 147 8.71 0.72 -10.15
C ILE A 147 8.92 -0.34 -9.08
N CYS A 148 7.97 -1.27 -8.97
CA CYS A 148 8.14 -2.54 -8.28
C CYS A 148 8.30 -3.64 -9.32
N ILE A 149 9.41 -4.35 -9.30
CA ILE A 149 9.66 -5.47 -10.20
C ILE A 149 9.94 -6.74 -9.39
N LEU A 150 9.15 -7.79 -9.64
CA LEU A 150 9.19 -9.06 -8.91
C LEU A 150 9.55 -10.19 -9.87
N SER A 151 10.35 -11.15 -9.38
CA SER A 151 10.67 -12.38 -10.12
C SER A 151 9.53 -13.39 -10.00
N ARG A 152 9.03 -13.89 -11.14
CA ARG A 152 8.05 -14.98 -11.19
C ARG A 152 8.55 -16.23 -10.51
N ASP A 153 9.83 -16.53 -10.68
CA ASP A 153 10.47 -17.70 -10.06
C ASP A 153 10.34 -17.73 -8.54
N THR A 154 10.30 -16.57 -7.89
CA THR A 154 10.19 -16.49 -6.42
C THR A 154 8.74 -16.32 -5.98
N ILE A 155 7.92 -15.52 -6.67
CA ILE A 155 6.52 -15.32 -6.29
C ILE A 155 5.65 -16.55 -6.56
N GLU A 156 5.94 -17.35 -7.60
CA GLU A 156 5.20 -18.60 -7.90
C GLU A 156 5.43 -19.68 -6.83
N THR A 157 6.44 -19.54 -5.98
CA THR A 157 6.65 -20.43 -4.83
C THR A 157 5.76 -20.11 -3.63
N ILE A 158 5.04 -18.98 -3.68
CA ILE A 158 4.09 -18.53 -2.66
C ILE A 158 2.70 -18.98 -3.07
N ASN A 159 1.99 -19.66 -2.17
CA ASN A 159 0.68 -20.21 -2.48
C ASN A 159 -0.36 -19.10 -2.71
N ASP A 160 -1.07 -19.19 -3.85
CA ASP A 160 -2.07 -18.21 -4.29
C ASP A 160 -1.55 -16.76 -4.20
N PHE A 161 -0.33 -16.53 -4.71
CA PHE A 161 0.25 -15.19 -4.75
C PHE A 161 -0.61 -14.26 -5.62
N ASN A 162 -1.01 -13.14 -5.02
CA ASN A 162 -1.65 -12.05 -5.73
C ASN A 162 -1.16 -10.74 -5.12
N PHE A 163 -0.51 -9.90 -5.95
CA PHE A 163 0.09 -8.64 -5.51
C PHE A 163 -0.92 -7.72 -4.80
N ASN A 164 -2.20 -7.75 -5.19
CA ASN A 164 -3.26 -6.96 -4.55
C ASN A 164 -3.49 -7.33 -3.09
N ASN A 165 -3.18 -8.55 -2.66
CA ASN A 165 -3.30 -9.00 -1.27
C ASN A 165 -2.23 -8.39 -0.34
N TYR A 166 -1.21 -7.72 -0.90
CA TYR A 166 -0.13 -7.07 -0.16
C TYR A 166 -0.25 -5.55 -0.11
N ARG A 167 -1.34 -4.97 -0.65
CA ARG A 167 -1.58 -3.51 -0.72
C ARG A 167 -1.46 -2.83 0.65
N LEU A 168 -2.03 -3.42 1.69
CA LEU A 168 -1.95 -2.88 3.05
C LEU A 168 -0.52 -2.88 3.60
N SER A 169 0.26 -3.92 3.33
CA SER A 169 1.67 -3.96 3.72
C SER A 169 2.49 -2.92 2.99
N LEU A 170 2.29 -2.74 1.68
CA LEU A 170 2.92 -1.66 0.92
C LEU A 170 2.57 -0.29 1.50
N TYR A 171 1.32 -0.12 1.92
CA TYR A 171 0.83 1.12 2.49
C TYR A 171 1.53 1.52 3.79
N LYS A 172 1.89 0.56 4.64
CA LYS A 172 2.71 0.80 5.84
C LYS A 172 4.02 1.52 5.53
N TYR A 173 4.61 1.24 4.37
CA TYR A 173 5.84 1.87 3.89
C TYR A 173 5.60 3.15 3.07
N GLY A 174 4.35 3.63 3.02
CA GLY A 174 3.96 4.78 2.23
C GLY A 174 3.75 4.49 0.75
N TYR A 175 3.77 3.24 0.30
CA TYR A 175 3.51 2.90 -1.11
C TYR A 175 2.03 2.62 -1.38
N SER A 176 1.53 3.13 -2.49
CA SER A 176 0.23 2.79 -3.07
C SER A 176 0.41 2.31 -4.50
N ILE A 177 -0.46 1.40 -4.97
CA ILE A 177 -0.47 1.00 -6.38
C ILE A 177 -0.96 2.20 -7.21
N PHE A 178 -0.19 2.56 -8.23
CA PHE A 178 -0.52 3.68 -9.12
C PHE A 178 -1.85 3.44 -9.85
N GLN A 179 -2.65 4.50 -10.00
CA GLN A 179 -3.85 4.54 -10.82
C GLN A 179 -3.83 5.86 -11.60
N GLU A 180 -4.14 5.85 -12.90
CA GLU A 180 -3.92 7.00 -13.80
C GLU A 180 -4.63 8.29 -13.34
N ASP A 181 -5.83 8.17 -12.73
CA ASP A 181 -6.63 9.31 -12.22
C ASP A 181 -6.45 9.56 -10.71
N PHE A 182 -5.32 9.15 -10.15
CA PHE A 182 -5.09 9.14 -8.72
C PHE A 182 -3.80 9.89 -8.37
N ILE A 183 -3.97 11.05 -7.73
CA ILE A 183 -2.87 11.76 -7.07
C ILE A 183 -3.06 11.56 -5.58
N ARG A 184 -2.12 10.85 -4.94
CA ARG A 184 -2.11 10.71 -3.50
C ARG A 184 -1.79 12.04 -2.86
N LYS A 185 -2.54 12.41 -1.83
CA LYS A 185 -2.13 13.51 -0.96
C LYS A 185 -1.12 13.01 0.08
N PRO A 186 -0.01 13.72 0.30
CA PRO A 186 0.89 13.40 1.41
C PRO A 186 0.15 13.63 2.72
N VAL A 187 0.25 12.66 3.62
CA VAL A 187 -0.36 12.71 4.95
C VAL A 187 0.76 13.02 5.92
N LEU A 188 1.15 14.30 5.97
CA LEU A 188 2.25 14.84 6.77
C LEU A 188 3.60 14.13 6.55
N ALA A 189 4.68 14.77 6.98
CA ALA A 189 6.01 14.25 6.70
C ALA A 189 6.35 13.16 7.73
N LYS A 190 6.34 11.88 7.30
CA LYS A 190 6.93 10.76 8.04
C LYS A 190 8.47 10.86 8.05
N ASN A 191 9.02 12.04 8.39
CA ASN A 191 10.44 12.35 8.22
C ASN A 191 11.33 11.36 8.95
N ASP A 192 11.01 11.04 10.20
CA ASP A 192 11.81 10.09 10.98
C ASP A 192 11.81 8.69 10.35
N PHE A 193 10.64 8.22 9.89
CA PHE A 193 10.51 6.94 9.19
C PHE A 193 11.25 6.94 7.84
N VAL A 194 11.15 8.02 7.06
CA VAL A 194 11.85 8.17 5.77
C VAL A 194 13.36 8.14 6.00
N ASP A 195 13.83 8.90 6.99
CA ASP A 195 15.22 8.94 7.37
C ASP A 195 15.70 7.60 7.93
N GLU A 196 14.85 6.86 8.62
CA GLU A 196 15.13 5.50 9.08
C GLU A 196 15.28 4.54 7.90
N MET A 197 14.31 4.54 6.98
CA MET A 197 14.32 3.73 5.76
C MET A 197 15.59 3.97 4.95
N ARG A 198 16.01 5.24 4.80
CA ARG A 198 17.22 5.64 4.08
C ARG A 198 18.50 5.26 4.83
N ARG A 199 18.62 5.65 6.11
CA ARG A 199 19.85 5.44 6.90
C ARG A 199 20.14 3.97 7.14
N GLN A 200 19.12 3.18 7.46
CA GLN A 200 19.28 1.76 7.75
C GLN A 200 19.19 0.89 6.49
N ARG A 201 18.85 1.48 5.32
CA ARG A 201 18.62 0.78 4.05
C ARG A 201 17.69 -0.42 4.24
N LEU A 202 16.57 -0.18 4.91
CA LEU A 202 15.63 -1.22 5.32
C LEU A 202 15.06 -1.96 4.12
N ARG A 203 14.70 -3.23 4.35
CA ARG A 203 14.00 -4.04 3.35
C ARG A 203 12.50 -3.82 3.50
N ILE A 204 11.78 -3.89 2.38
CA ILE A 204 10.31 -3.90 2.38
C ILE A 204 9.87 -5.34 2.57
N ASN A 205 9.29 -5.65 3.74
CA ASN A 205 8.77 -6.97 4.05
C ASN A 205 7.25 -6.97 3.88
N LEU A 206 6.77 -7.71 2.88
CA LEU A 206 5.36 -7.80 2.55
C LEU A 206 4.69 -8.92 3.34
N LYS A 207 3.56 -8.61 3.94
CA LYS A 207 2.70 -9.57 4.63
C LYS A 207 1.36 -9.64 3.91
N LYS A 208 0.92 -10.86 3.59
CA LYS A 208 -0.40 -11.07 2.99
C LYS A 208 -1.45 -10.62 4.00
N ALA A 209 -2.33 -9.72 3.59
CA ALA A 209 -3.43 -9.28 4.46
C ALA A 209 -4.40 -10.44 4.69
N LYS A 210 -4.79 -10.66 5.94
CA LYS A 210 -5.83 -11.65 6.27
C LYS A 210 -7.22 -11.15 5.91
N PHE A 211 -7.45 -9.84 6.02
CA PHE A 211 -8.64 -9.21 5.49
C PHE A 211 -8.49 -8.96 3.99
N ASN A 212 -9.34 -9.58 3.17
CA ASN A 212 -9.33 -9.39 1.72
C ASN A 212 -10.08 -8.09 1.33
N ILE A 213 -9.34 -6.98 1.29
CA ILE A 213 -9.89 -5.67 0.88
C ILE A 213 -10.55 -5.72 -0.49
N SER A 214 -9.93 -6.39 -1.47
CA SER A 214 -10.47 -6.44 -2.84
C SER A 214 -11.80 -7.20 -2.94
N SER A 215 -12.13 -8.06 -1.99
CA SER A 215 -13.44 -8.69 -1.90
C SER A 215 -14.51 -7.81 -1.25
N ASN A 216 -14.10 -6.83 -0.43
CA ASN A 216 -14.99 -5.91 0.24
C ASN A 216 -14.97 -4.53 -0.46
N LYS A 217 -15.91 -4.34 -1.41
CA LYS A 217 -16.01 -3.11 -2.20
C LYS A 217 -16.15 -1.85 -1.35
N TYR A 218 -16.75 -1.94 -0.16
CA TYR A 218 -16.92 -0.82 0.74
C TYR A 218 -15.58 -0.38 1.34
N VAL A 219 -14.85 -1.32 1.96
CA VAL A 219 -13.52 -1.05 2.53
C VAL A 219 -12.53 -0.65 1.45
N GLU A 220 -12.56 -1.28 0.28
CA GLU A 220 -11.72 -0.86 -0.86
C GLU A 220 -12.02 0.58 -1.27
N SER A 221 -13.29 0.98 -1.36
CA SER A 221 -13.66 2.35 -1.71
C SER A 221 -13.18 3.35 -0.66
N LEU A 222 -13.45 3.09 0.63
CA LEU A 222 -13.02 3.95 1.73
C LEU A 222 -11.51 4.11 1.75
N PHE A 223 -10.77 3.00 1.73
CA PHE A 223 -9.32 3.02 1.90
C PHE A 223 -8.59 3.52 0.65
N ILE A 224 -8.90 2.97 -0.54
CA ILE A 224 -8.13 3.27 -1.76
C ILE A 224 -8.63 4.53 -2.45
N LYS A 225 -9.95 4.71 -2.55
CA LYS A 225 -10.52 5.79 -3.38
C LYS A 225 -10.68 7.10 -2.62
N HIS A 226 -10.96 7.05 -1.32
CA HIS A 226 -11.28 8.24 -0.53
C HIS A 226 -10.16 8.64 0.43
N LEU A 227 -9.72 7.73 1.31
CA LEU A 227 -8.71 8.03 2.33
C LEU A 227 -7.42 8.57 1.71
N LEU A 228 -6.93 7.96 0.62
CA LEU A 228 -5.65 8.40 0.03
C LEU A 228 -5.73 9.73 -0.75
N LYS A 229 -6.92 10.25 -1.01
CA LYS A 229 -7.14 11.52 -1.74
C LYS A 229 -7.35 12.72 -0.82
N THR A 230 -7.47 12.50 0.49
CA THR A 230 -7.73 13.57 1.47
C THR A 230 -6.55 13.73 2.43
N ASP A 231 -6.18 14.98 2.68
CA ASP A 231 -5.22 15.41 3.69
C ASP A 231 -5.92 15.89 4.98
N ASP A 232 -7.23 16.14 4.93
CA ASP A 232 -8.03 16.55 6.09
C ASP A 232 -8.18 15.42 7.11
N SER A 233 -7.63 15.62 8.30
CA SER A 233 -7.59 14.64 9.39
C SER A 233 -8.96 14.20 9.89
N LEU A 234 -9.97 15.09 9.87
CA LEU A 234 -11.32 14.75 10.30
C LEU A 234 -11.99 13.82 9.27
N VAL A 235 -11.88 14.16 7.99
CA VAL A 235 -12.40 13.31 6.91
C VAL A 235 -11.71 11.94 6.91
N ARG A 236 -10.39 11.90 7.13
CA ARG A 236 -9.64 10.64 7.30
C ARG A 236 -10.17 9.81 8.46
N PHE A 237 -10.34 10.43 9.62
CA PHE A 237 -10.89 9.77 10.80
C PHE A 237 -12.25 9.14 10.50
N ILE A 238 -13.15 9.87 9.84
CA ILE A 238 -14.47 9.37 9.47
C ILE A 238 -14.34 8.11 8.60
N PHE A 239 -13.52 8.14 7.53
CA PHE A 239 -13.34 6.97 6.67
C PHE A 239 -12.73 5.78 7.41
N LEU A 240 -11.77 6.01 8.30
CA LEU A 240 -11.15 4.95 9.10
C LEU A 240 -12.14 4.34 10.09
N TYR A 241 -12.93 5.17 10.76
CA TYR A 241 -13.94 4.68 11.70
C TYR A 241 -15.07 3.93 11.00
N GLN A 242 -15.45 4.32 9.78
CA GLN A 242 -16.40 3.56 8.95
C GLN A 242 -15.91 2.14 8.64
N ILE A 243 -14.60 1.91 8.53
CA ILE A 243 -14.05 0.56 8.42
C ILE A 243 -14.27 -0.22 9.72
N ILE A 244 -14.09 0.42 10.87
CA ILE A 244 -14.37 -0.22 12.18
C ILE A 244 -15.85 -0.53 12.31
N GLU A 245 -16.75 0.36 11.90
CA GLU A 245 -18.20 0.11 11.93
C GLU A 245 -18.58 -1.13 11.12
N GLN A 246 -18.00 -1.31 9.93
CA GLN A 246 -18.20 -2.54 9.16
C GLN A 246 -17.69 -3.78 9.90
N LEU A 247 -16.50 -3.71 10.51
CA LEU A 247 -15.96 -4.83 11.29
C LEU A 247 -16.82 -5.13 12.54
N MET A 248 -17.39 -4.11 13.16
CA MET A 248 -18.32 -4.26 14.28
C MET A 248 -19.64 -4.90 13.85
N GLU A 249 -20.16 -4.55 12.68
CA GLU A 249 -21.36 -5.18 12.13
C GLU A 249 -21.12 -6.67 11.82
N ASP A 250 -20.00 -6.98 11.16
CA ASP A 250 -19.61 -8.36 10.86
C ASP A 250 -19.45 -9.19 12.16
N GLU A 251 -18.87 -8.59 13.21
CA GLU A 251 -18.69 -9.22 14.53
C GLU A 251 -20.03 -9.41 15.26
N PHE A 252 -20.92 -8.41 15.21
CA PHE A 252 -22.25 -8.50 15.80
C PHE A 252 -23.07 -9.62 15.15
N ASN A 253 -23.01 -9.73 13.82
CA ASN A 253 -23.71 -10.79 13.08
C ASN A 253 -23.22 -12.18 13.51
N ASP A 254 -21.91 -12.38 13.66
CA ASP A 254 -21.35 -13.65 14.13
C ASP A 254 -21.81 -13.98 15.57
N LEU A 255 -21.75 -13.00 16.48
CA LEU A 255 -22.22 -13.16 17.86
C LEU A 255 -23.73 -13.47 17.90
N PHE A 256 -24.53 -12.79 17.08
CA PHE A 256 -25.96 -12.99 16.99
C PHE A 256 -26.31 -14.40 16.55
N GLU A 257 -25.71 -14.89 15.46
CA GLU A 257 -25.92 -16.26 14.97
C GLU A 257 -25.50 -17.31 16.00
N ASN A 258 -24.40 -17.08 16.72
CA ASN A 258 -23.96 -17.98 17.80
C ASN A 258 -24.99 -18.05 18.93
N TYR A 259 -25.46 -16.90 19.44
CA TYR A 259 -26.46 -16.88 20.49
C TYR A 259 -27.81 -17.45 20.02
N LEU A 260 -28.16 -17.25 18.74
CA LEU A 260 -29.37 -17.83 18.15
C LEU A 260 -29.27 -19.36 18.10
N ASN A 261 -28.11 -19.89 17.73
CA ASN A 261 -27.84 -21.33 17.74
C ASN A 261 -27.90 -21.91 19.15
N ASP A 262 -27.33 -21.23 20.15
CA ASP A 262 -27.40 -21.67 21.54
C ASP A 262 -28.84 -21.62 22.10
N TYR A 263 -29.64 -20.64 21.69
CA TYR A 263 -31.05 -20.55 22.05
C TYR A 263 -31.88 -21.66 21.40
N THR A 264 -31.72 -21.86 20.09
CA THR A 264 -32.47 -22.89 19.33
C THR A 264 -32.09 -24.31 19.75
N SER A 265 -30.83 -24.52 20.14
CA SER A 265 -30.35 -25.78 20.73
C SER A 265 -30.69 -25.94 22.22
N LYS A 266 -31.42 -24.99 22.81
CA LYS A 266 -31.87 -24.99 24.22
C LYS A 266 -30.74 -25.00 25.25
N LYS A 267 -29.54 -24.53 24.90
CA LYS A 267 -28.44 -24.34 25.85
C LYS A 267 -28.65 -23.11 26.73
N ILE A 268 -29.35 -22.10 26.23
CA ILE A 268 -29.66 -20.85 26.94
C ILE A 268 -31.16 -20.57 26.95
N THR A 269 -31.62 -19.77 27.91
CA THR A 269 -33.03 -19.37 27.99
C THR A 269 -33.34 -18.14 27.13
N LYS A 270 -34.62 -17.82 26.96
CA LYS A 270 -35.06 -16.60 26.26
C LYS A 270 -34.56 -15.32 26.93
N ASN A 271 -34.45 -15.31 28.26
CA ASN A 271 -33.96 -14.15 29.00
C ASN A 271 -32.46 -13.95 28.78
N ASP A 272 -31.68 -15.04 28.86
CA ASP A 272 -30.24 -15.03 28.60
C ASP A 272 -29.95 -14.54 27.18
N PHE A 273 -30.67 -15.09 26.18
CA PHE A 273 -30.54 -14.66 24.79
C PHE A 273 -30.79 -13.15 24.61
N LYS A 274 -31.84 -12.61 25.24
CA LYS A 274 -32.14 -11.17 25.20
C LYS A 274 -31.02 -10.34 25.85
N GLU A 275 -30.46 -10.80 26.96
CA GLU A 275 -29.39 -10.10 27.67
C GLU A 275 -28.06 -10.13 26.89
N TYR A 276 -27.73 -11.27 26.29
CA TYR A 276 -26.54 -11.43 25.46
C TYR A 276 -26.60 -10.54 24.22
N ILE A 277 -27.72 -10.49 23.51
CA ILE A 277 -27.88 -9.57 22.37
C ILE A 277 -27.75 -8.11 22.82
N ASN A 278 -28.44 -7.71 23.90
CA ASN A 278 -28.36 -6.33 24.38
C ASN A 278 -26.95 -5.91 24.81
N THR A 279 -26.13 -6.86 25.24
CA THR A 279 -24.73 -6.61 25.59
C THR A 279 -23.86 -6.58 24.34
N ALA A 280 -24.01 -7.57 23.45
CA ALA A 280 -23.28 -7.63 22.19
C ALA A 280 -23.60 -6.46 21.24
N SER A 281 -24.76 -5.82 21.36
CA SER A 281 -25.11 -4.63 20.57
C SER A 281 -24.45 -3.34 21.08
N LYS A 282 -23.77 -3.36 22.22
CA LYS A 282 -23.09 -2.17 22.76
C LYS A 282 -21.82 -1.92 21.95
N GLU A 283 -21.75 -0.75 21.34
CA GLU A 283 -20.63 -0.32 20.50
C GLU A 283 -19.25 -0.54 21.16
N ARG A 284 -19.10 -0.14 22.43
CA ARG A 284 -17.85 -0.34 23.17
C ARG A 284 -17.45 -1.82 23.28
N ASP A 285 -18.41 -2.72 23.44
CA ASP A 285 -18.15 -4.16 23.54
C ASP A 285 -17.82 -4.76 22.16
N LEU A 286 -18.42 -4.25 21.08
CA LEU A 286 -18.06 -4.60 19.71
C LEU A 286 -16.64 -4.14 19.33
N ILE A 287 -16.25 -2.91 19.67
CA ILE A 287 -14.87 -2.42 19.45
C ILE A 287 -13.89 -3.34 20.18
N LYS A 288 -14.18 -3.72 21.43
CA LYS A 288 -13.34 -4.68 22.18
C LYS A 288 -13.21 -6.01 21.44
N SER A 289 -14.32 -6.56 20.94
CA SER A 289 -14.29 -7.83 20.22
C SER A 289 -13.48 -7.74 18.92
N VAL A 290 -13.67 -6.68 18.12
CA VAL A 290 -12.88 -6.42 16.90
C VAL A 290 -11.38 -6.42 17.19
N PHE A 291 -10.95 -5.70 18.23
CA PHE A 291 -9.52 -5.59 18.53
C PHE A 291 -8.94 -6.80 19.29
N ASN A 292 -9.76 -7.58 20.01
CA ASN A 292 -9.34 -8.86 20.58
C ASN A 292 -9.00 -9.89 19.50
N ASN A 293 -9.64 -9.80 18.33
CA ASN A 293 -9.38 -10.63 17.15
C ASN A 293 -8.17 -10.16 16.32
N THR A 294 -7.39 -9.20 16.85
CA THR A 294 -6.21 -8.64 16.18
C THR A 294 -5.02 -8.60 17.12
N THR A 295 -3.81 -8.69 16.56
CA THR A 295 -2.58 -8.43 17.31
C THR A 295 -1.98 -7.14 16.79
N ILE A 296 -2.02 -6.10 17.61
CA ILE A 296 -1.38 -4.81 17.37
C ILE A 296 -0.02 -4.81 18.08
N SER A 297 1.04 -4.29 17.46
CA SER A 297 2.36 -4.21 18.10
C SER A 297 2.33 -3.33 19.34
N ILE A 298 3.13 -3.67 20.34
CA ILE A 298 3.17 -2.97 21.65
C ILE A 298 3.61 -1.52 21.44
N GLU A 299 4.56 -1.30 20.53
CA GLU A 299 5.10 0.02 20.19
C GLU A 299 4.00 0.93 19.65
N LEU A 300 3.18 0.44 18.71
CA LEU A 300 2.10 1.20 18.09
C LEU A 300 0.96 1.46 19.08
N GLN A 301 0.66 0.51 19.97
CA GLN A 301 -0.27 0.74 21.06
C GLN A 301 0.23 1.88 21.95
N ARG A 302 1.50 1.83 22.37
CA ARG A 302 2.10 2.88 23.21
C ARG A 302 2.07 4.25 22.54
N GLU A 303 2.42 4.34 21.26
CA GLU A 303 2.36 5.59 20.49
C GLU A 303 0.94 6.19 20.50
N PHE A 304 -0.08 5.36 20.25
CA PHE A 304 -1.48 5.81 20.30
C PHE A 304 -1.87 6.24 21.71
N GLU A 305 -1.45 5.48 22.70
CA GLU A 305 -1.72 5.75 24.10
C GLU A 305 -1.15 7.09 24.57
N GLU A 306 0.08 7.39 24.16
CA GLU A 306 0.77 8.66 24.45
C GLU A 306 0.07 9.83 23.74
N ALA A 307 -0.16 9.73 22.44
CA ALA A 307 -0.85 10.77 21.66
C ALA A 307 -2.28 11.03 22.15
N PHE A 308 -3.02 9.96 22.50
CA PHE A 308 -4.36 10.06 23.07
C PHE A 308 -4.34 10.77 24.43
N SER A 309 -3.40 10.41 25.31
CA SER A 309 -3.31 11.01 26.64
C SER A 309 -2.96 12.49 26.54
N ASN A 310 -2.02 12.86 25.66
CA ASN A 310 -1.69 14.26 25.38
C ASN A 310 -2.94 15.07 24.95
N LEU A 311 -3.81 14.50 24.10
CA LEU A 311 -5.04 15.16 23.68
C LEU A 311 -6.07 15.26 24.83
N PHE A 312 -6.29 14.18 25.58
CA PHE A 312 -7.32 14.13 26.62
C PHE A 312 -6.94 14.93 27.87
N ASP A 313 -5.67 14.88 28.29
CA ASP A 313 -5.17 15.64 29.42
C ASP A 313 -5.26 17.14 29.14
N SER A 314 -4.97 17.57 27.92
CA SER A 314 -5.12 18.98 27.54
C SER A 314 -6.59 19.45 27.47
N LEU A 315 -7.57 18.54 27.55
CA LEU A 315 -9.01 18.83 27.64
C LEU A 315 -9.57 18.63 29.07
N ASP A 316 -8.72 18.31 30.05
CA ASP A 316 -9.11 17.90 31.39
C ASP A 316 -10.07 16.68 31.41
N TYR A 317 -9.95 15.79 30.41
CA TYR A 317 -10.76 14.58 30.30
C TYR A 317 -10.07 13.40 30.98
N LYS A 318 -10.86 12.51 31.58
CA LYS A 318 -10.33 11.27 32.17
C LYS A 318 -9.91 10.31 31.06
N THR A 319 -8.70 9.78 31.19
CA THR A 319 -8.18 8.71 30.32
C THR A 319 -8.63 7.33 30.83
N ARG A 320 -8.91 6.41 29.91
CA ARG A 320 -9.22 5.01 30.21
C ARG A 320 -8.03 4.12 29.87
N SER A 321 -7.97 2.93 30.48
CA SER A 321 -6.78 2.09 30.41
C SER A 321 -6.60 1.36 29.09
N SER A 322 -7.65 0.78 28.49
CA SER A 322 -7.49 -0.12 27.33
C SER A 322 -7.56 0.60 25.98
N LEU A 323 -6.83 0.09 24.97
CA LEU A 323 -6.88 0.59 23.59
C LEU A 323 -8.32 0.66 23.03
N PRO A 324 -9.17 -0.40 23.12
CA PRO A 324 -10.55 -0.33 22.63
C PRO A 324 -11.38 0.78 23.29
N ASP A 325 -11.20 0.98 24.61
CA ASP A 325 -11.92 2.04 25.32
C ASP A 325 -11.45 3.44 24.86
N ARG A 326 -10.15 3.62 24.61
CA ARG A 326 -9.60 4.88 24.08
C ARG A 326 -10.07 5.16 22.65
N ILE A 327 -10.16 4.14 21.78
CA ILE A 327 -10.72 4.30 20.42
C ILE A 327 -12.18 4.77 20.49
N TYR A 328 -13.00 4.15 21.35
CA TYR A 328 -14.38 4.56 21.57
C TYR A 328 -14.48 6.01 22.08
N ASP A 329 -13.67 6.37 23.08
CA ASP A 329 -13.66 7.72 23.64
C ASP A 329 -13.16 8.76 22.61
N PHE A 330 -12.14 8.42 21.80
CA PHE A 330 -11.67 9.27 20.71
C PHE A 330 -12.77 9.50 19.67
N ARG A 331 -13.49 8.44 19.28
CA ARG A 331 -14.64 8.60 18.39
C ARG A 331 -15.69 9.53 18.94
N ASN A 332 -16.08 9.38 20.20
CA ASN A 332 -17.08 10.28 20.81
C ASN A 332 -16.61 11.73 20.89
N LEU A 333 -15.32 11.95 21.14
CA LEU A 333 -14.73 13.28 21.09
C LEU A 333 -14.90 13.89 19.70
N VAL A 334 -14.55 13.16 18.65
CA VAL A 334 -14.64 13.64 17.26
C VAL A 334 -16.10 13.81 16.79
N THR A 335 -17.02 12.92 17.17
CA THR A 335 -18.41 12.97 16.67
C THR A 335 -19.31 13.94 17.44
N HIS A 336 -19.07 14.13 18.74
CA HIS A 336 -19.98 14.90 19.61
C HIS A 336 -19.36 16.18 20.18
N SER A 337 -18.03 16.27 20.20
CA SER A 337 -17.30 17.33 20.91
C SER A 337 -16.17 17.94 20.08
N TYR A 338 -16.20 17.81 18.75
CA TYR A 338 -15.13 18.30 17.87
C TYR A 338 -14.81 19.79 18.06
N ARG A 339 -15.82 20.60 18.39
CA ARG A 339 -15.65 22.03 18.68
C ARG A 339 -14.61 22.31 19.79
N ASN A 340 -14.39 21.36 20.69
CA ASN A 340 -13.47 21.49 21.82
C ASN A 340 -12.01 21.24 21.41
N VAL A 341 -11.76 20.79 20.18
CA VAL A 341 -10.42 20.41 19.69
C VAL A 341 -10.04 21.10 18.38
N ILE A 342 -10.81 22.11 17.94
CA ILE A 342 -10.54 22.88 16.72
C ILE A 342 -9.15 23.54 16.76
N ASP A 343 -8.72 24.00 17.94
CA ASP A 343 -7.41 24.62 18.17
C ASP A 343 -6.27 23.60 18.34
N LYS A 344 -6.56 22.30 18.29
CA LYS A 344 -5.61 21.19 18.50
C LYS A 344 -5.38 20.36 17.24
N GLU A 345 -5.48 20.99 16.08
CA GLU A 345 -5.39 20.34 14.77
C GLU A 345 -4.15 19.45 14.61
N THR A 346 -2.98 19.91 15.07
CA THR A 346 -1.73 19.12 15.01
C THR A 346 -1.82 17.81 15.80
N ILE A 347 -2.35 17.86 17.03
CA ILE A 347 -2.48 16.68 17.90
C ILE A 347 -3.52 15.71 17.33
N ILE A 348 -4.64 16.21 16.82
CA ILE A 348 -5.65 15.38 16.14
C ILE A 348 -5.01 14.69 14.94
N THR A 349 -4.26 15.43 14.14
CA THR A 349 -3.65 14.92 12.91
C THR A 349 -2.67 13.78 13.20
N GLU A 350 -1.81 13.95 14.21
CA GLU A 350 -0.91 12.90 14.69
C GLU A 350 -1.71 11.68 15.18
N LEU A 351 -2.72 11.88 16.03
CA LEU A 351 -3.53 10.80 16.57
C LEU A 351 -4.29 10.03 15.48
N VAL A 352 -4.81 10.73 14.46
CA VAL A 352 -5.49 10.11 13.30
C VAL A 352 -4.51 9.29 12.46
N GLN A 353 -3.26 9.71 12.31
CA GLN A 353 -2.24 8.93 11.60
C GLN A 353 -1.88 7.65 12.34
N ILE A 354 -1.68 7.73 13.66
CA ILE A 354 -1.43 6.54 14.47
C ILE A 354 -2.64 5.60 14.43
N PHE A 355 -3.85 6.17 14.49
CA PHE A 355 -5.09 5.41 14.35
C PHE A 355 -5.19 4.70 13.00
N GLU A 356 -4.81 5.37 11.91
CA GLU A 356 -4.73 4.76 10.59
C GLU A 356 -3.77 3.56 10.56
N ASP A 357 -2.56 3.73 11.10
CA ASP A 357 -1.57 2.66 11.22
C ASP A 357 -2.12 1.49 12.05
N ILE A 358 -2.89 1.74 13.11
CA ILE A 358 -3.63 0.72 13.87
C ILE A 358 -4.63 -0.04 12.99
N ILE A 359 -5.45 0.66 12.19
CA ILE A 359 -6.44 0.00 11.31
C ILE A 359 -5.76 -0.86 10.25
N ILE A 360 -4.67 -0.38 9.65
CA ILE A 360 -3.90 -1.18 8.69
C ILE A 360 -3.33 -2.42 9.37
N TYR A 361 -2.80 -2.27 10.59
CA TYR A 361 -2.27 -3.39 11.36
C TYR A 361 -3.35 -4.40 11.71
N ALA A 362 -4.53 -3.92 12.11
CA ALA A 362 -5.71 -4.73 12.37
C ALA A 362 -6.11 -5.52 11.13
N LEU A 363 -6.32 -4.88 9.97
CA LEU A 363 -6.72 -5.53 8.73
C LEU A 363 -5.70 -6.56 8.21
N ILE A 364 -4.39 -6.28 8.34
CA ILE A 364 -3.35 -7.24 7.96
C ILE A 364 -3.40 -8.48 8.84
N ASN A 365 -3.59 -8.31 10.15
CA ASN A 365 -3.51 -9.38 11.14
C ASN A 365 -4.88 -9.92 11.58
N TYR A 366 -5.96 -9.47 10.94
CA TYR A 366 -7.33 -9.77 11.34
C TYR A 366 -7.54 -11.28 11.31
N ASN A 367 -7.62 -11.86 12.51
CA ASN A 367 -7.86 -13.27 12.71
C ASN A 367 -9.27 -13.37 13.25
N LYS A 368 -10.25 -13.62 12.38
CA LYS A 368 -11.48 -14.27 12.83
C LYS A 368 -11.08 -15.65 13.32
N ASN A 369 -10.77 -15.78 14.61
CA ASN A 369 -10.85 -17.08 15.25
C ASN A 369 -12.33 -17.48 15.16
N PRO A 370 -12.67 -18.66 14.61
CA PRO A 370 -13.95 -19.25 14.97
C PRO A 370 -13.92 -19.32 16.50
N ILE A 371 -14.78 -18.55 17.16
CA ILE A 371 -14.82 -18.48 18.62
C ILE A 371 -14.85 -19.92 19.10
N ALA A 372 -13.78 -20.32 19.78
CA ALA A 372 -13.70 -21.65 20.35
C ALA A 372 -14.90 -21.76 21.28
N LEU A 373 -15.79 -22.72 20.99
CA LEU A 373 -16.75 -23.22 21.94
C LEU A 373 -15.97 -23.44 23.23
N ALA A 374 -16.20 -22.59 24.23
CA ALA A 374 -15.69 -22.83 25.55
C ALA A 374 -16.30 -24.17 25.98
N GLU A 375 -15.49 -25.23 25.93
CA GLU A 375 -15.77 -26.49 26.57
C GLU A 375 -15.84 -26.18 28.07
N ALA A 376 -17.05 -25.91 28.55
CA ALA A 376 -17.36 -25.88 29.97
C ALA A 376 -17.49 -27.34 30.43
N SER A 377 -16.44 -27.81 31.09
CA SER A 377 -16.45 -28.96 32.01
C SER A 377 -17.27 -28.65 33.26
#